data_AF-A0A399NQ48-F1
#
_entry.id   AF-A0A399NQ48-F1
#
_cell.length_a   1.000
_cell.length_b   1.000
_cell.length_c   1.000
_cell.angle_alpha   90.00
_cell.angle_beta   90.00
_cell.angle_gamma   90.00
#
_symmetry.space_group_name_H-M   'P 1'
#
loop_
_entity.id
_entity.type
_entity.pdbx_description
1 polymer ?
#
loop_
_entity_poly.entity_id
_entity_poly.type
_entity_poly.pdbx_seq_one_letter_code
_entity_poly.pdbx_strand_id
1 'polypeptide(L)' 'MFTALANTPRDYAWGSRTAIAELLGHEASGGPEAELWLGAHDGSPTRVVDPSAAGGATTLAGWIHADPATTLGPLA' A
#
# COMPACT_ATOMS: atom_id res chain seq x y z
N MET A 1 -16.06 -6.14 -4.97
CA MET A 1 -15.16 -5.44 -5.90
C MET A 1 -13.74 -5.62 -5.40
N PHE A 2 -12.76 -5.79 -6.30
CA PHE A 2 -11.35 -5.83 -5.94
C PHE A 2 -10.60 -4.74 -6.71
N THR A 3 -9.66 -4.07 -6.06
CA THR A 3 -8.74 -3.12 -6.69
C THR A 3 -7.32 -3.43 -6.23
N ALA A 4 -6.34 -3.21 -7.10
CA ALA A 4 -4.94 -3.44 -6.77
C ALA A 4 -4.39 -2.29 -5.93
N LEU A 5 -3.62 -2.65 -4.91
CA LEU A 5 -2.90 -1.72 -4.04
C LEU A 5 -1.39 -1.94 -4.22
N ALA A 6 -0.62 -0.87 -4.12
CA ALA A 6 0.83 -0.93 -4.19
C ALA A 6 1.47 0.04 -3.19
N ASN A 7 2.64 -0.31 -2.69
CA ASN A 7 3.47 0.57 -1.89
C ASN A 7 4.95 0.22 -2.07
N THR A 8 5.83 1.12 -1.66
CA THR A 8 7.26 0.88 -1.61
C THR A 8 7.64 0.35 -0.23
N PRO A 9 8.46 -0.71 -0.12
CA PRO A 9 8.97 -1.17 1.16
C PRO A 9 9.73 -0.08 1.92
N ARG A 10 9.67 -0.11 3.25
CA ARG A 10 10.47 0.74 4.13
C ARG A 10 11.93 0.32 4.08
N ASP A 11 12.83 1.28 3.99
CA ASP A 11 14.28 1.11 3.81
C ASP A 11 15.05 1.08 5.13
N TYR A 12 14.45 0.54 6.20
CA TYR A 12 15.11 0.48 7.49
C TYR A 12 16.40 -0.35 7.42
N ALA A 13 17.42 0.06 8.19
CA ALA A 13 18.76 -0.51 8.12
C ALA A 13 18.83 -2.02 8.39
N TRP A 14 17.82 -2.59 9.07
CA TRP A 14 17.72 -4.02 9.36
C TRP A 14 17.04 -4.82 8.24
N GLY A 15 16.53 -4.16 7.19
CA GLY A 15 15.82 -4.79 6.10
C GLY A 15 16.69 -5.72 5.26
N SER A 16 16.07 -6.76 4.72
CA SER A 16 16.75 -7.66 3.78
C SER A 16 16.97 -6.96 2.44
N ARG A 17 18.08 -7.21 1.76
CA ARG A 17 18.35 -6.60 0.45
C ARG A 17 17.65 -7.30 -0.71
N THR A 18 17.02 -8.46 -0.48
CA THR A 18 16.39 -9.24 -1.56
C THR A 18 15.08 -9.93 -1.17
N ALA A 19 14.82 -10.22 0.11
CA ALA A 19 13.74 -11.14 0.48
C ALA A 19 12.34 -10.68 0.05
N ILE A 20 12.02 -9.39 0.18
CA ILE A 20 10.71 -8.85 -0.23
C ILE A 20 10.63 -8.84 -1.76
N ALA A 21 11.64 -8.31 -2.45
CA ALA A 21 11.71 -8.34 -3.91
C ALA A 21 11.55 -9.76 -4.49
N GLU A 22 12.27 -10.76 -3.95
CA GLU A 22 12.17 -12.16 -4.37
C GLU A 22 10.77 -12.73 -4.14
N LEU A 23 10.16 -12.46 -2.97
CA LEU A 23 8.80 -12.91 -2.66
C LEU A 23 7.76 -12.34 -3.63
N LEU A 24 7.94 -11.09 -4.05
CA LEU A 24 7.05 -10.40 -5.00
C LEU A 24 7.40 -10.69 -6.47
N GLY A 25 8.53 -11.36 -6.75
CA GLY A 25 9.03 -11.57 -8.10
C GLY A 25 9.49 -10.29 -8.81
N HIS A 26 9.98 -9.31 -8.04
CA HIS A 26 10.47 -8.02 -8.53
C HIS A 26 12.00 -7.94 -8.51
N GLU A 27 12.57 -6.99 -9.25
CA GLU A 27 13.96 -6.60 -9.09
C GLU A 27 14.15 -5.90 -7.73
N ALA A 28 15.19 -6.27 -7.01
CA ALA A 28 15.53 -5.63 -5.74
C ALA A 28 15.86 -4.15 -5.94
N SER A 29 15.42 -3.29 -5.03
CA SER A 29 15.63 -1.84 -5.10
C SER A 29 17.10 -1.38 -5.04
N GLY A 30 18.03 -2.27 -4.67
CA GLY A 30 19.44 -1.96 -4.42
C GLY A 30 19.75 -1.50 -2.98
N GLY A 31 18.72 -1.26 -2.16
CA GLY A 31 18.79 -0.94 -0.73
C GLY A 31 18.20 -2.04 0.16
N PRO A 32 18.19 -1.85 1.49
CA PRO A 32 17.43 -2.73 2.38
C PRO A 32 15.91 -2.53 2.16
N GLU A 33 15.16 -3.62 2.24
CA GLU A 33 13.70 -3.68 2.20
C GLU A 33 13.23 -4.41 3.47
N ALA A 34 12.69 -3.63 4.41
CA ALA A 34 12.38 -4.10 5.75
C ALA A 34 10.91 -4.48 5.91
N GLU A 35 10.01 -3.60 5.49
CA GLU A 35 8.57 -3.77 5.70
C GLU A 35 7.79 -3.26 4.50
N LEU A 36 6.90 -4.08 3.93
CA LEU A 36 5.93 -3.61 2.95
C LEU A 36 4.60 -3.30 3.67
N TRP A 37 4.28 -2.02 3.82
CA TRP A 37 3.05 -1.61 4.50
C TRP A 37 1.90 -1.48 3.50
N LEU A 38 0.85 -2.26 3.72
CA LEU A 38 -0.42 -2.15 3.00
C LEU A 38 -1.52 -1.80 4.02
N GLY A 39 -1.87 -0.52 4.07
CA GLY A 39 -2.78 0.05 5.06
C GLY A 39 -2.92 1.57 4.91
N ALA A 40 -3.66 2.18 5.84
CA ALA A 40 -4.02 3.61 5.80
C ALA A 40 -3.13 4.50 6.69
N HIS A 41 -1.90 4.08 6.98
CA HIS A 41 -0.97 4.84 7.83
C HIS A 41 -0.28 5.96 7.03
N ASP A 42 -0.35 7.20 7.50
CA ASP A 42 0.18 8.39 6.81
C ASP A 42 1.68 8.35 6.54
N GLY A 43 2.44 7.68 7.41
CA GLY A 43 3.91 7.51 7.24
C GLY A 43 4.34 6.64 6.05
N SER A 44 3.43 5.84 5.48
CA SER A 44 3.71 5.05 4.26
C SER A 44 2.40 4.85 3.47
N PRO A 45 1.91 5.89 2.77
CA PRO A 45 0.59 5.85 2.15
C PRO A 45 0.49 4.77 1.07
N THR A 46 -0.40 3.79 1.26
CA THR A 46 -0.67 2.77 0.25
C THR A 46 -1.39 3.41 -0.94
N ARG A 47 -0.88 3.20 -2.15
CA ARG A 47 -1.43 3.73 -3.39
C ARG A 47 -2.50 2.80 -3.96
N VAL A 48 -3.56 3.39 -4.49
CA VAL A 48 -4.51 2.69 -5.36
C VAL A 48 -3.93 2.69 -6.77
N VAL A 49 -3.75 1.51 -7.36
CA VAL A 49 -3.14 1.36 -8.69
C VAL A 49 -4.03 1.95 -9.78
N ASP A 50 -5.34 1.73 -9.68
CA ASP A 50 -6.36 2.32 -10.54
C ASP A 50 -7.29 3.24 -9.72
N PRO A 51 -7.03 4.55 -9.68
CA PRO A 51 -7.87 5.51 -8.96
C PRO A 51 -9.33 5.55 -9.45
N SER A 52 -9.61 5.16 -10.70
CA SER A 52 -10.99 5.17 -11.21
C SER A 52 -11.88 4.16 -10.48
N ALA A 53 -11.28 3.06 -10.01
CA ALA A 53 -11.94 2.07 -9.17
C ALA A 53 -12.19 2.57 -7.72
N ALA A 54 -11.57 3.68 -7.31
CA ALA A 54 -11.67 4.25 -5.96
C ALA A 54 -12.26 5.68 -5.97
N GLY A 55 -13.12 6.00 -6.94
CA GLY A 55 -13.75 7.32 -7.02
C GLY A 55 -12.76 8.47 -7.24
N GLY A 56 -11.60 8.19 -7.84
CA GLY A 56 -10.51 9.14 -8.06
C GLY A 56 -9.50 9.22 -6.91
N ALA A 57 -9.72 8.51 -5.79
CA ALA A 57 -8.76 8.49 -4.69
C ALA A 57 -7.46 7.78 -5.10
N THR A 58 -6.33 8.42 -4.82
CA THR A 58 -4.99 7.91 -5.18
C THR A 58 -4.33 7.11 -4.07
N THR A 59 -4.85 7.20 -2.84
CA THR A 59 -4.37 6.46 -1.65
C THR A 59 -5.53 5.76 -0.95
N LEU A 60 -5.22 4.67 -0.24
CA LEU A 60 -6.22 3.94 0.56
C LEU A 60 -6.82 4.83 1.66
N ALA A 61 -5.99 5.62 2.35
CA ALA A 61 -6.46 6.55 3.37
C ALA A 61 -7.39 7.62 2.78
N GLY A 62 -7.06 8.17 1.61
CA GLY A 62 -7.91 9.13 0.91
C GLY A 62 -9.25 8.52 0.50
N TRP A 63 -9.25 7.27 0.04
CA TRP A 63 -10.48 6.57 -0.29
C TRP A 63 -11.34 6.31 0.95
N ILE A 64 -10.74 5.86 2.05
CA ILE A 64 -11.43 5.66 3.32
C ILE A 64 -12.06 6.96 3.82
N HIS A 65 -11.34 8.08 3.71
CA HIS A 65 -11.88 9.38 4.12
C HIS A 65 -13.05 9.84 3.23
N ALA A 66 -12.96 9.61 1.92
CA ALA A 66 -13.98 10.04 0.96
C ALA A 66 -15.25 9.19 1.02
N ASP A 67 -15.13 7.88 1.26
CA ASP A 67 -16.25 6.95 1.32
C ASP A 67 -16.02 5.87 2.40
N PRO A 68 -16.17 6.22 3.70
CA PRO A 68 -15.96 5.29 4.80
C PRO A 68 -17.00 4.16 4.82
N ALA A 69 -18.22 4.43 4.35
CA ALA A 69 -19.29 3.43 4.33
C ALA A 69 -18.95 2.27 3.39
N THR A 70 -18.44 2.54 2.19
CA THR A 70 -18.03 1.50 1.25
C THR A 70 -16.73 0.80 1.66
N THR A 71 -15.78 1.53 2.24
CA THR A 71 -14.42 1.04 2.50
C THR A 71 -14.26 0.33 3.85
N LEU A 72 -14.94 0.80 4.90
CA LEU A 72 -14.87 0.23 6.25
C LEU A 72 -16.14 -0.54 6.64
N GLY A 73 -17.24 -0.32 5.93
CA GLY A 73 -18.54 -0.83 6.29
C GLY A 73 -19.23 0.00 7.38
N PRO A 74 -20.44 -0.40 7.81
CA PRO A 74 -21.15 0.28 8.88
C PRO A 74 -20.42 0.13 10.22
N LEU A 75 -20.48 1.16 11.06
CA LEU A 75 -20.14 1.02 12.48
C LEU A 75 -21.13 0.03 13.12
N ALA A 76 -20.59 -0.98 13.81
CA ALA A 76 -21.37 -1.96 14.55
C ALA A 76 -22.04 -1.35 15.78
#